data_AF-D0ICD4-F1
#
_entry.id   AF-D0ICD4-F1
#
_cell.length_a   1.000
_cell.length_b   1.000
_cell.length_c   1.000
_cell.angle_alpha   90.00
_cell.angle_beta   90.00
_cell.angle_gamma   90.00
#
_symmetry.space_group_name_H-M   'P 1'
#
loop_
_entity.id
_entity.type
_entity.pdbx_description
1 polymer ?
#
loop_
_entity_poly.entity_id
_entity_poly.type
_entity_poly.pdbx_seq_one_letter_code
_entity_poly.pdbx_strand_id
1 'polypeptide(L)'
;MRNKILKPLVACIALASASVNAAWYQVTGVSTVLESGEQARERALEDAIYQALKFSGADIAGLTAIRPYLKEAKDNYLFSGDEIRHIQVLETKERSGVMKLTARIDIYPTANACHKHQYKKGLLMGRFDIVSPQHAALGGIFQFGDDFTVLLQRQFETQGQSFVVQGITPYAISPTQPNVAAMVAEDTGAQYLLVGTITDMTATIDQNLLRNDQTNRQLALSIDVLDGKSGEVIYQNIYRDIAAWPFERNSKVDTKTARFWASPYGEMAQRMSRNILLDLESNLACHAATPEIVSMNGQTGQINAGRLHGVKHGDKLAVWHNASFTDQYGMYRTQLKKSEIELTVTRVYESSAEVAVAPVEFGGSIQIGDLVTKHTQ
;
A
#
# COMPACT_ATOMS: atom_id res chain seq x y z
N MET A 1 -51.77 34.43 19.28
CA MET A 1 -51.85 33.55 18.07
C MET A 1 -50.69 33.87 17.15
N ARG A 2 -49.72 32.95 16.99
CA ARG A 2 -49.23 32.41 15.70
C ARG A 2 -47.91 31.67 15.95
N ASN A 3 -48.03 30.37 16.14
CA ASN A 3 -46.94 29.41 16.22
C ASN A 3 -46.05 29.51 14.97
N LYS A 4 -44.74 29.54 15.14
CA LYS A 4 -43.81 29.20 14.06
C LYS A 4 -43.13 27.87 14.38
N ILE A 5 -43.44 26.96 13.48
CA ILE A 5 -43.13 25.55 13.40
C ILE A 5 -41.63 25.31 13.22
N LEU A 6 -41.14 24.36 14.01
CA LEU A 6 -39.99 23.48 13.86
C LEU A 6 -39.45 23.31 12.41
N LYS A 7 -38.14 23.48 12.23
CA LYS A 7 -37.32 22.69 11.28
C LYS A 7 -35.87 22.54 11.81
N PRO A 8 -35.45 21.36 12.27
CA PRO A 8 -34.05 20.98 12.30
C PRO A 8 -33.73 20.24 10.99
N LEU A 9 -32.93 20.88 10.14
CA LEU A 9 -32.33 20.32 8.92
C LEU A 9 -30.93 20.94 8.95
N VAL A 10 -29.83 20.24 9.23
CA VAL A 10 -29.29 19.07 8.54
C VAL A 10 -28.34 18.39 9.52
N ALA A 11 -28.75 17.25 10.07
CA ALA A 11 -27.85 16.27 10.67
C ALA A 11 -27.64 15.17 9.62
N CYS A 12 -26.68 15.38 8.73
CA CYS A 12 -26.17 14.39 7.79
C CYS A 12 -24.72 14.77 7.45
N ILE A 13 -23.88 14.88 8.48
CA ILE A 13 -22.45 14.61 8.28
C ILE A 13 -22.38 13.10 8.15
N ALA A 14 -22.34 12.64 6.91
CA ALA A 14 -22.05 11.27 6.56
C ALA A 14 -20.78 10.87 7.31
N LEU A 15 -20.91 9.82 8.11
CA LEU A 15 -19.81 9.01 8.58
C LEU A 15 -19.09 8.47 7.33
N ALA A 16 -18.14 9.23 6.81
CA ALA A 16 -17.05 8.66 6.04
C ALA A 16 -16.21 7.89 7.05
N SER A 17 -16.67 6.67 7.37
CA SER A 17 -15.84 5.68 8.04
C SER A 17 -14.66 5.44 7.11
N ALA A 18 -13.48 5.93 7.46
CA ALA A 18 -12.26 5.46 6.83
C ALA A 18 -12.25 3.95 7.00
N SER A 19 -12.27 3.22 5.88
CA SER A 19 -12.03 1.78 5.85
C SER A 19 -10.61 1.58 6.34
N VAL A 20 -10.43 1.41 7.65
CA VAL A 20 -9.13 0.99 8.17
C VAL A 20 -8.97 -0.46 7.75
N ASN A 21 -7.94 -0.75 6.96
CA ASN A 21 -7.70 -2.07 6.41
C ASN A 21 -7.35 -3.03 7.55
N ALA A 22 -8.35 -3.82 7.93
CA ALA A 22 -8.23 -4.91 8.88
C ALA A 22 -7.60 -6.10 8.18
N ALA A 23 -6.38 -6.46 8.56
CA ALA A 23 -5.74 -7.68 8.08
C ALA A 23 -5.55 -8.65 9.24
N TRP A 24 -6.08 -9.86 9.08
CA TRP A 24 -5.89 -10.94 10.03
C TRP A 24 -4.64 -11.74 9.70
N TYR A 25 -3.79 -11.94 10.70
CA TYR A 25 -2.55 -12.70 10.59
C TYR A 25 -2.60 -13.93 11.49
N GLN A 26 -2.38 -15.12 10.93
CA GLN A 26 -2.22 -16.34 11.71
C GLN A 26 -0.74 -16.72 11.77
N VAL A 27 -0.20 -16.76 12.98
CA VAL A 27 1.23 -16.93 13.27
C VAL A 27 1.43 -17.93 14.40
N THR A 28 2.55 -18.65 14.38
CA THR A 28 2.95 -19.55 15.46
C THR A 28 4.24 -19.03 16.07
N GLY A 29 4.19 -18.72 17.37
CA GLY A 29 5.34 -18.34 18.16
C GLY A 29 5.85 -19.49 19.02
N VAL A 30 7.12 -19.42 19.42
CA VAL A 30 7.82 -20.47 20.13
C VAL A 30 8.60 -19.94 21.34
N SER A 31 8.62 -20.71 22.43
CA SER A 31 9.46 -20.43 23.60
C SER A 31 9.90 -21.72 24.27
N THR A 32 11.12 -21.72 24.81
CA THR A 32 11.58 -22.80 25.69
C THR A 32 10.93 -22.70 27.07
N VAL A 33 10.54 -23.85 27.61
CA VAL A 33 10.02 -23.99 28.98
C VAL A 33 11.22 -24.09 29.91
N LEU A 34 11.37 -23.10 30.79
CA LEU A 34 12.47 -23.03 31.75
C LEU A 34 11.96 -23.33 33.16
N GLU A 35 11.27 -22.37 33.76
CA GLU A 35 10.77 -22.46 35.14
C GLU A 35 9.26 -22.73 35.20
N SER A 36 8.49 -22.11 34.31
CA SER A 36 7.02 -22.22 34.27
C SER A 36 6.50 -22.27 32.84
N GLY A 37 5.50 -23.14 32.62
CA GLY A 37 4.74 -23.20 31.37
C GLY A 37 3.97 -21.92 31.07
N GLU A 38 3.49 -21.20 32.10
CA GLU A 38 2.76 -19.93 31.90
C GLU A 38 3.68 -18.84 31.34
N GLN A 39 4.90 -18.72 31.87
CA GLN A 39 5.90 -17.79 31.33
C GLN A 39 6.38 -18.19 29.94
N ALA A 40 6.42 -19.49 29.63
CA ALA A 40 6.71 -19.96 28.28
C ALA A 40 5.56 -19.63 27.32
N ARG A 41 4.30 -19.66 27.79
CA ARG A 41 3.12 -19.26 27.00
C ARG A 41 3.15 -17.78 26.68
N GLU A 42 3.40 -16.93 27.68
CA GLU A 42 3.56 -15.48 27.51
C GLU A 42 4.63 -15.18 26.45
N ARG A 43 5.83 -15.76 26.60
CA ARG A 43 6.94 -15.58 25.65
C ARG A 43 6.62 -16.11 24.25
N ALA A 44 5.95 -17.26 24.12
CA ALA A 44 5.53 -17.78 22.82
C ALA A 44 4.46 -16.90 22.16
N LEU A 45 3.56 -16.29 22.94
CA LEU A 45 2.58 -15.33 22.43
C LEU A 45 3.25 -14.03 21.99
N GLU A 46 4.21 -13.51 22.76
CA GLU A 46 5.01 -12.34 22.37
C GLU A 46 5.77 -12.57 21.06
N ASP A 47 6.39 -13.74 20.89
CA ASP A 47 7.06 -14.12 19.63
C ASP A 47 6.08 -14.16 18.46
N ALA A 48 4.88 -14.74 18.65
CA ALA A 48 3.85 -14.75 17.62
C ALA A 48 3.45 -13.32 17.22
N ILE A 49 3.18 -12.44 18.19
CA ILE A 49 2.81 -11.04 17.94
C ILE A 49 3.93 -10.28 17.23
N TYR A 50 5.17 -10.46 17.69
CA TYR A 50 6.34 -9.85 17.06
C TYR A 50 6.44 -10.23 15.58
N GLN A 51 6.24 -11.51 15.24
CA GLN A 51 6.26 -11.97 13.85
C GLN A 51 5.14 -11.35 13.00
N ALA A 52 3.93 -11.18 13.56
CA ALA A 52 2.80 -10.58 12.86
C ALA A 52 3.00 -9.08 12.63
N LEU A 53 3.42 -8.32 13.65
CA LEU A 53 3.76 -6.89 13.53
C LEU A 53 4.86 -6.66 12.49
N LYS A 54 5.88 -7.54 12.52
CA LYS A 54 6.98 -7.51 11.57
C LYS A 54 6.53 -7.76 10.14
N PHE A 55 5.56 -8.65 9.91
CA PHE A 55 5.02 -8.81 8.57
C PHE A 55 4.12 -7.65 8.17
N SER A 56 3.27 -7.15 9.08
CA SER A 56 2.25 -6.18 8.74
C SER A 56 2.77 -4.76 8.48
N GLY A 57 4.01 -4.44 8.87
CA GLY A 57 4.47 -3.04 8.84
C GLY A 57 4.12 -2.23 10.08
N ALA A 58 3.62 -2.88 11.12
CA ALA A 58 3.21 -2.23 12.36
C ALA A 58 4.40 -1.99 13.29
N ASP A 59 4.24 -1.06 14.24
CA ASP A 59 5.25 -0.73 15.23
C ASP A 59 5.46 -1.88 16.20
N ILE A 60 6.69 -2.41 16.21
CA ILE A 60 7.12 -3.39 17.20
C ILE A 60 7.02 -2.79 18.61
N ALA A 61 7.12 -1.46 18.77
CA ALA A 61 6.88 -0.80 20.06
C ALA A 61 5.46 -1.05 20.59
N GLY A 62 4.47 -1.28 19.71
CA GLY A 62 3.11 -1.65 20.10
C GLY A 62 3.05 -2.91 20.99
N LEU A 63 3.96 -3.89 20.78
CA LEU A 63 4.07 -5.05 21.66
C LEU A 63 4.42 -4.66 23.10
N THR A 64 5.26 -3.65 23.29
CA THR A 64 5.66 -3.19 24.64
C THR A 64 4.48 -2.60 25.40
N ALA A 65 3.58 -1.89 24.70
CA ALA A 65 2.38 -1.31 25.29
C ALA A 65 1.39 -2.39 25.77
N ILE A 66 1.23 -3.48 25.00
CA ILE A 66 0.25 -4.53 25.34
C ILE A 66 0.81 -5.65 26.23
N ARG A 67 2.15 -5.77 26.35
CA ARG A 67 2.85 -6.81 27.11
C ARG A 67 2.27 -7.09 28.51
N PRO A 68 1.96 -6.07 29.33
CA PRO A 68 1.43 -6.32 30.68
C PRO A 68 0.10 -7.09 30.69
N TYR A 69 -0.71 -6.96 29.64
CA TYR A 69 -2.01 -7.62 29.52
C TYR A 69 -1.91 -9.07 29.05
N LEU A 70 -0.76 -9.50 28.47
CA LEU A 70 -0.55 -10.85 27.97
C LEU A 70 -0.24 -11.87 29.09
N LYS A 71 0.11 -11.39 30.29
CA LYS A 71 0.39 -12.21 31.47
C LYS A 71 -0.80 -13.03 31.93
N GLU A 72 -2.00 -12.47 31.81
CA GLU A 72 -3.23 -13.20 32.14
C GLU A 72 -3.57 -14.13 30.97
N ALA A 73 -3.57 -15.44 31.21
CA ALA A 73 -3.85 -16.43 30.18
C ALA A 73 -5.33 -16.35 29.75
N LYS A 74 -5.56 -15.87 28.52
CA LYS A 74 -6.86 -15.82 27.86
C LYS A 74 -6.75 -16.40 26.46
N ASP A 75 -7.90 -16.77 25.92
CA ASP A 75 -8.02 -17.17 24.51
C ASP A 75 -8.32 -15.99 23.60
N ASN A 76 -8.84 -14.89 24.14
CA ASN A 76 -9.15 -13.68 23.38
C ASN A 76 -8.70 -12.43 24.14
N TYR A 77 -8.03 -11.50 23.45
CA TYR A 77 -7.60 -10.20 23.97
C TYR A 77 -8.10 -9.10 23.04
N LEU A 78 -8.71 -8.06 23.60
CA LEU A 78 -9.25 -6.92 22.84
C LEU A 78 -8.58 -5.63 23.31
N PHE A 79 -8.14 -4.82 22.36
CA PHE A 79 -7.46 -3.56 22.62
C PHE A 79 -8.12 -2.41 21.86
N SER A 80 -8.09 -1.23 22.47
CA SER A 80 -8.66 0.00 21.93
C SER A 80 -7.58 1.07 21.80
N GLY A 81 -7.39 1.60 20.59
CA GLY A 81 -6.44 2.68 20.33
C GLY A 81 -5.06 2.23 19.84
N ASP A 82 -4.74 0.94 19.94
CA ASP A 82 -3.48 0.38 19.47
C ASP A 82 -3.58 -0.13 18.03
N GLU A 83 -2.43 -0.41 17.40
CA GLU A 83 -2.38 -1.06 16.08
C GLU A 83 -2.91 -2.49 16.15
N ILE A 84 -2.65 -3.20 17.25
CA ILE A 84 -3.23 -4.52 17.51
C ILE A 84 -4.61 -4.30 18.11
N ARG A 85 -5.66 -4.84 17.49
CA ARG A 85 -7.05 -4.71 18.00
C ARG A 85 -7.58 -5.97 18.65
N HIS A 86 -7.21 -7.12 18.11
CA HIS A 86 -7.69 -8.40 18.60
C HIS A 86 -6.60 -9.45 18.49
N ILE A 87 -6.41 -10.24 19.54
CA ILE A 87 -5.60 -11.45 19.54
C ILE A 87 -6.49 -12.62 19.96
N GLN A 88 -6.53 -13.67 19.14
CA GLN A 88 -7.21 -14.92 19.43
C GLN A 88 -6.18 -16.06 19.47
N VAL A 89 -6.02 -16.71 20.62
CA VAL A 89 -5.17 -17.89 20.77
C VAL A 89 -5.95 -19.09 20.24
N LEU A 90 -5.44 -19.73 19.19
CA LEU A 90 -6.09 -20.87 18.54
C LEU A 90 -5.63 -22.20 19.14
N GLU A 91 -4.34 -22.29 19.47
CA GLU A 91 -3.74 -23.52 19.94
C GLU A 91 -2.52 -23.23 20.82
N THR A 92 -2.32 -24.05 21.85
CA THR A 92 -1.09 -24.07 22.64
C THR A 92 -0.67 -25.51 22.86
N LYS A 93 0.57 -25.82 22.51
CA LYS A 93 1.14 -27.16 22.62
C LYS A 93 2.51 -27.07 23.27
N GLU A 94 2.76 -27.95 24.22
CA GLU A 94 4.09 -28.16 24.77
C GLU A 94 4.60 -29.53 24.31
N ARG A 95 5.79 -29.54 23.68
CA ARG A 95 6.47 -30.79 23.30
C ARG A 95 7.97 -30.64 23.51
N SER A 96 8.57 -31.62 24.18
CA SER A 96 10.02 -31.69 24.41
C SER A 96 10.63 -30.43 25.03
N GLY A 97 9.93 -29.82 26.00
CA GLY A 97 10.39 -28.59 26.67
C GLY A 97 10.28 -27.32 25.82
N VAL A 98 9.59 -27.38 24.67
CA VAL A 98 9.29 -26.21 23.84
C VAL A 98 7.78 -26.00 23.79
N MET A 99 7.37 -24.78 24.09
CA MET A 99 6.00 -24.30 23.93
C MET A 99 5.82 -23.68 22.56
N LYS A 100 4.86 -24.19 21.79
CA LYS A 100 4.37 -23.61 20.54
C LYS A 100 2.97 -23.04 20.78
N LEU A 101 2.76 -21.78 20.40
CA LEU A 101 1.47 -21.11 20.49
C LEU A 101 1.08 -20.56 19.13
N THR A 102 -0.10 -20.91 18.64
CA THR A 102 -0.66 -20.37 17.40
C THR A 102 -1.72 -19.35 17.74
N ALA A 103 -1.56 -18.13 17.24
CA ALA A 103 -2.49 -17.02 17.44
C ALA A 103 -2.94 -16.43 16.10
N ARG A 104 -4.15 -15.88 16.11
CA ARG A 104 -4.69 -15.03 15.06
C ARG A 104 -4.76 -13.60 15.57
N ILE A 105 -4.24 -12.64 14.81
CA ILE A 105 -4.04 -11.27 15.26
C ILE A 105 -4.61 -10.30 14.23
N ASP A 106 -5.45 -9.37 14.66
CA ASP A 106 -6.00 -8.27 13.87
C ASP A 106 -5.12 -7.03 14.05
N ILE A 107 -4.46 -6.59 12.99
CA ILE A 107 -3.47 -5.49 13.03
C ILE A 107 -3.82 -4.40 12.02
N TYR A 108 -3.77 -3.17 12.51
CA TYR A 108 -3.95 -1.92 11.78
C TYR A 108 -2.69 -1.08 11.95
N PRO A 109 -1.68 -1.24 11.07
CA PRO A 109 -0.41 -0.54 11.19
C PRO A 109 -0.59 0.99 11.11
N THR A 110 0.20 1.72 11.89
CA THR A 110 0.36 3.17 11.79
C THR A 110 1.59 3.50 10.94
N ALA A 111 1.62 4.69 10.35
CA ALA A 111 2.66 5.10 9.40
C ALA A 111 4.09 5.21 9.97
N ASN A 112 4.30 5.06 11.29
CA ASN A 112 5.57 5.40 11.95
C ASN A 112 6.59 4.25 12.06
N ALA A 113 6.20 3.01 11.76
CA ALA A 113 7.03 1.83 11.94
C ALA A 113 7.63 1.33 10.62
N CYS A 114 8.78 1.87 10.24
CA CYS A 114 9.37 1.55 8.94
C CYS A 114 10.35 0.38 8.95
N HIS A 115 10.11 -0.58 8.06
CA HIS A 115 11.03 -1.69 7.80
C HIS A 115 12.26 -1.23 7.02
N LYS A 116 13.44 -1.27 7.65
CA LYS A 116 14.69 -0.76 7.06
C LYS A 116 15.29 -1.61 5.93
N HIS A 117 14.72 -2.78 5.60
CA HIS A 117 15.32 -3.75 4.67
C HIS A 117 14.29 -4.54 3.84
N GLN A 118 13.30 -3.86 3.26
CA GLN A 118 12.35 -4.51 2.35
C GLN A 118 12.77 -4.39 0.89
N TYR A 119 12.19 -5.25 0.07
CA TYR A 119 12.19 -5.05 -1.37
C TYR A 119 11.37 -3.82 -1.75
N LYS A 120 11.68 -3.23 -2.89
CA LYS A 120 10.82 -2.21 -3.48
C LYS A 120 9.50 -2.85 -3.95
N LYS A 121 8.44 -2.06 -3.96
CA LYS A 121 7.07 -2.49 -4.24
C LYS A 121 6.70 -2.16 -5.69
N GLY A 122 6.08 -3.11 -6.38
CA GLY A 122 5.62 -2.88 -7.75
C GLY A 122 4.49 -1.84 -7.78
N LEU A 123 4.65 -0.79 -8.58
CA LEU A 123 3.66 0.28 -8.76
C LEU A 123 3.26 0.36 -10.24
N LEU A 124 1.98 0.25 -10.52
CA LEU A 124 1.40 0.53 -11.83
C LEU A 124 0.69 1.87 -11.80
N MET A 125 0.86 2.69 -12.83
CA MET A 125 0.17 3.99 -12.92
C MET A 125 -0.98 3.93 -13.92
N GLY A 126 -2.14 4.45 -13.54
CA GLY A 126 -3.22 4.82 -14.45
C GLY A 126 -2.95 6.18 -15.08
N ARG A 127 -3.50 6.42 -16.28
CA ARG A 127 -3.50 7.74 -16.89
C ARG A 127 -4.37 8.71 -16.10
N PHE A 128 -3.90 9.94 -15.98
CA PHE A 128 -4.63 10.97 -15.25
C PHE A 128 -5.66 11.63 -16.17
N ASP A 129 -6.94 11.40 -15.89
CA ASP A 129 -8.02 11.97 -16.71
C ASP A 129 -8.36 13.40 -16.30
N ILE A 130 -8.72 14.25 -17.27
CA ILE A 130 -9.25 15.60 -16.99
C ILE A 130 -10.77 15.49 -16.85
N VAL A 131 -11.28 15.72 -15.64
CA VAL A 131 -12.71 15.57 -15.32
C VAL A 131 -13.58 16.49 -16.17
N SER A 132 -13.14 17.74 -16.35
CA SER A 132 -13.84 18.75 -17.15
C SER A 132 -12.94 19.19 -18.31
N PRO A 133 -13.03 18.55 -19.49
CA PRO A 133 -12.17 18.87 -20.64
C PRO A 133 -12.20 20.34 -21.05
N GLN A 134 -13.29 21.07 -20.76
CA GLN A 134 -13.38 22.50 -21.01
C GLN A 134 -12.30 23.31 -20.26
N HIS A 135 -11.83 22.83 -19.10
CA HIS A 135 -10.76 23.49 -18.35
C HIS A 135 -9.41 23.44 -19.09
N ALA A 136 -9.23 22.53 -20.05
CA ALA A 136 -8.02 22.41 -20.87
C ALA A 136 -8.03 23.27 -22.15
N ALA A 137 -9.14 23.95 -22.44
CA ALA A 137 -9.31 24.73 -23.68
C ALA A 137 -8.27 25.86 -23.82
N LEU A 138 -7.95 26.57 -22.72
CA LEU A 138 -6.87 27.55 -22.72
C LEU A 138 -5.53 26.83 -22.99
N GLY A 139 -4.86 27.20 -24.09
CA GLY A 139 -3.65 26.52 -24.54
C GLY A 139 -3.89 25.22 -25.32
N GLY A 140 -5.11 24.68 -25.36
CA GLY A 140 -5.43 23.41 -26.02
C GLY A 140 -4.72 22.20 -25.41
N ILE A 141 -4.51 22.20 -24.09
CA ILE A 141 -3.68 21.21 -23.37
C ILE A 141 -4.45 19.96 -22.94
N PHE A 142 -5.24 19.38 -23.84
CA PHE A 142 -6.07 18.20 -23.55
C PHE A 142 -5.25 16.95 -23.21
N GLN A 143 -3.98 16.89 -23.62
CA GLN A 143 -3.04 15.79 -23.32
C GLN A 143 -2.28 16.00 -22.00
N PHE A 144 -2.54 17.09 -21.27
CA PHE A 144 -1.80 17.41 -20.05
C PHE A 144 -1.86 16.27 -19.01
N GLY A 145 -2.99 15.57 -18.89
CA GLY A 145 -3.14 14.42 -18.01
C GLY A 145 -2.15 13.29 -18.32
N ASP A 146 -2.08 12.85 -19.57
CA ASP A 146 -1.12 11.84 -20.04
C ASP A 146 0.34 12.28 -19.83
N ASP A 147 0.65 13.51 -20.21
CA ASP A 147 2.02 14.03 -20.09
C ASP A 147 2.44 14.21 -18.63
N PHE A 148 1.48 14.54 -17.74
CA PHE A 148 1.69 14.56 -16.30
C PHE A 148 1.92 13.16 -15.72
N THR A 149 1.19 12.14 -16.17
CA THR A 149 1.43 10.75 -15.76
C THR A 149 2.84 10.29 -16.17
N VAL A 150 3.30 10.64 -17.38
CA VAL A 150 4.67 10.34 -17.83
C VAL A 150 5.73 11.07 -16.99
N LEU A 151 5.47 12.33 -16.64
CA LEU A 151 6.34 13.07 -15.70
C LEU A 151 6.40 12.36 -14.35
N LEU A 152 5.25 11.94 -13.82
CA LEU A 152 5.14 11.25 -12.53
C LEU A 152 5.88 9.91 -12.54
N GLN A 153 5.71 9.10 -13.60
CA GLN A 153 6.47 7.87 -13.79
C GLN A 153 7.98 8.13 -13.70
N ARG A 154 8.50 9.10 -14.46
CA ARG A 154 9.93 9.46 -14.45
C ARG A 154 10.40 9.94 -13.08
N GLN A 155 9.54 10.68 -12.37
CA GLN A 155 9.80 11.16 -11.02
C GLN A 155 10.00 10.00 -10.04
N PHE A 156 9.15 8.96 -10.10
CA PHE A 156 9.31 7.75 -9.30
C PHE A 156 10.52 6.92 -9.73
N GLU A 157 10.76 6.73 -11.02
CA GLU A 157 11.90 5.95 -11.53
C GLU A 157 13.25 6.56 -11.15
N THR A 158 13.35 7.89 -11.09
CA THR A 158 14.61 8.60 -10.83
C THR A 158 14.87 8.89 -9.35
N GLN A 159 13.83 9.15 -8.56
CA GLN A 159 13.98 9.61 -7.18
C GLN A 159 13.33 8.66 -6.16
N GLY A 160 12.47 7.74 -6.59
CA GLY A 160 11.79 6.79 -5.73
C GLY A 160 12.73 5.77 -5.11
N GLN A 161 12.55 5.56 -3.80
CA GLN A 161 13.34 4.64 -2.99
C GLN A 161 12.58 3.33 -2.75
N SER A 162 11.27 3.39 -2.57
CA SER A 162 10.46 2.25 -2.12
C SER A 162 9.66 1.56 -3.22
N PHE A 163 9.63 2.12 -4.44
CA PHE A 163 8.78 1.63 -5.53
C PHE A 163 9.58 1.26 -6.78
N VAL A 164 9.05 0.30 -7.55
CA VAL A 164 9.45 -0.01 -8.93
C VAL A 164 8.24 0.27 -9.81
N VAL A 165 8.33 1.27 -10.67
CA VAL A 165 7.24 1.56 -11.62
C VAL A 165 7.27 0.51 -12.72
N GLN A 166 6.20 -0.26 -12.84
CA GLN A 166 6.04 -1.32 -13.85
C GLN A 166 5.54 -0.78 -15.19
N GLY A 167 4.95 0.42 -15.17
CA GLY A 167 4.55 1.15 -16.36
C GLY A 167 3.29 1.98 -16.14
N ILE A 168 2.76 2.48 -17.26
CA ILE A 168 1.46 3.15 -17.33
C ILE A 168 0.49 2.22 -18.05
N THR A 169 -0.60 1.85 -17.39
CA THR A 169 -1.60 0.96 -17.96
C THR A 169 -2.46 1.67 -19.03
N PRO A 170 -2.85 0.99 -20.12
CA PRO A 170 -3.85 1.50 -21.04
C PRO A 170 -5.28 1.30 -20.51
N TYR A 171 -5.46 0.49 -19.47
CA TYR A 171 -6.78 0.18 -18.91
C TYR A 171 -7.23 1.28 -17.96
N ALA A 172 -8.50 1.67 -18.07
CA ALA A 172 -9.12 2.58 -17.10
C ALA A 172 -9.30 1.84 -15.78
N ILE A 173 -8.69 2.36 -14.72
CA ILE A 173 -8.82 1.83 -13.36
C ILE A 173 -9.65 2.83 -12.57
N SER A 174 -10.69 2.32 -11.90
CA SER A 174 -11.55 3.13 -11.03
C SER A 174 -11.53 2.58 -9.60
N PRO A 175 -11.41 3.44 -8.58
CA PRO A 175 -11.63 3.07 -7.17
C PRO A 175 -13.00 2.41 -6.90
N THR A 176 -13.99 2.65 -7.76
CA THR A 176 -15.34 2.06 -7.64
C THR A 176 -15.43 0.64 -8.20
N GLN A 177 -14.37 0.12 -8.82
CA GLN A 177 -14.32 -1.19 -9.45
C GLN A 177 -13.12 -2.00 -8.92
N PRO A 178 -13.12 -2.37 -7.63
CA PRO A 178 -11.97 -3.05 -7.00
C PRO A 178 -11.59 -4.35 -7.71
N ASN A 179 -12.55 -5.13 -8.19
CA ASN A 179 -12.27 -6.37 -8.94
C ASN A 179 -11.48 -6.12 -10.24
N VAL A 180 -11.74 -5.00 -10.93
CA VAL A 180 -11.02 -4.64 -12.16
C VAL A 180 -9.60 -4.19 -11.81
N ALA A 181 -9.45 -3.39 -10.74
CA ALA A 181 -8.14 -2.97 -10.26
C ALA A 181 -7.28 -4.18 -9.86
N ALA A 182 -7.85 -5.14 -9.11
CA ALA A 182 -7.15 -6.36 -8.70
C ALA A 182 -6.72 -7.22 -9.89
N MET A 183 -7.60 -7.40 -10.88
CA MET A 183 -7.27 -8.15 -12.10
C MET A 183 -6.13 -7.47 -12.90
N VAL A 184 -6.17 -6.15 -13.05
CA VAL A 184 -5.09 -5.40 -13.72
C VAL A 184 -3.77 -5.53 -12.96
N ALA A 185 -3.82 -5.48 -11.63
CA ALA A 185 -2.64 -5.64 -10.79
C ALA A 185 -2.06 -7.04 -10.88
N GLU A 186 -2.90 -8.07 -10.89
CA GLU A 186 -2.50 -9.48 -11.08
C GLU A 186 -1.81 -9.69 -12.43
N ASP A 187 -2.39 -9.18 -13.52
CA ASP A 187 -1.83 -9.28 -14.87
C ASP A 187 -0.46 -8.59 -15.01
N THR A 188 -0.24 -7.49 -14.29
CA THR A 188 1.03 -6.75 -14.33
C THR A 188 2.00 -7.15 -13.23
N GLY A 189 1.57 -7.94 -12.25
CA GLY A 189 2.31 -8.21 -11.02
C GLY A 189 2.55 -6.98 -10.14
N ALA A 190 1.63 -6.00 -10.18
CA ALA A 190 1.74 -4.76 -9.40
C ALA A 190 1.20 -4.97 -7.99
N GLN A 191 1.94 -4.49 -6.99
CA GLN A 191 1.45 -4.48 -5.62
C GLN A 191 0.49 -3.31 -5.39
N TYR A 192 0.71 -2.19 -6.08
CA TYR A 192 -0.15 -1.01 -5.99
C TYR A 192 -0.49 -0.44 -7.36
N LEU A 193 -1.68 0.15 -7.45
CA LEU A 193 -2.10 0.94 -8.60
C LEU A 193 -2.30 2.38 -8.17
N LEU A 194 -1.59 3.32 -8.80
CA LEU A 194 -1.77 4.76 -8.60
C LEU A 194 -2.64 5.30 -9.73
N VAL A 195 -3.83 5.76 -9.39
CA VAL A 195 -4.74 6.44 -10.32
C VAL A 195 -4.92 7.88 -9.89
N GLY A 196 -5.29 8.75 -10.84
CA GLY A 196 -5.58 10.12 -10.50
C GLY A 196 -6.48 10.80 -11.50
N THR A 197 -7.07 11.89 -11.07
CA THR A 197 -7.95 12.74 -11.89
C THR A 197 -7.60 14.20 -11.67
N ILE A 198 -7.58 14.96 -12.75
CA ILE A 198 -7.41 16.40 -12.73
C ILE A 198 -8.80 17.04 -12.62
N THR A 199 -9.08 17.58 -11.45
CA THR A 199 -10.39 18.11 -11.07
C THR A 199 -10.55 19.60 -11.41
N ASP A 200 -9.46 20.35 -11.50
CA ASP A 200 -9.49 21.79 -11.79
C ASP A 200 -8.27 22.23 -12.61
N MET A 201 -8.52 22.90 -13.73
CA MET A 201 -7.50 23.61 -14.51
C MET A 201 -7.98 25.00 -14.94
N THR A 202 -8.94 25.55 -14.20
CA THR A 202 -9.57 26.84 -14.51
C THR A 202 -8.55 27.97 -14.46
N ALA A 203 -8.79 29.01 -15.26
CA ALA A 203 -7.95 30.20 -15.30
C ALA A 203 -8.77 31.43 -14.89
N THR A 204 -8.17 32.28 -14.06
CA THR A 204 -8.69 33.61 -13.72
C THR A 204 -7.79 34.67 -14.31
N ILE A 205 -8.40 35.79 -14.73
CA ILE A 205 -7.69 36.95 -15.25
C ILE A 205 -7.74 38.02 -14.17
N ASP A 206 -6.58 38.41 -13.67
CA ASP A 206 -6.46 39.60 -12.83
C ASP A 206 -6.36 40.82 -13.76
N GLN A 207 -7.47 41.55 -13.90
CA GLN A 207 -7.55 42.76 -14.72
C GLN A 207 -7.13 43.96 -13.88
N ASN A 208 -6.03 44.59 -14.25
CA ASN A 208 -5.48 45.71 -13.50
C ASN A 208 -5.34 46.93 -14.42
N LEU A 209 -5.88 48.08 -14.02
CA LEU A 209 -5.89 49.29 -14.86
C LEU A 209 -4.50 49.92 -15.08
N LEU A 210 -3.51 49.50 -14.27
CA LEU A 210 -2.15 50.08 -14.23
C LEU A 210 -1.05 49.05 -14.57
N ARG A 211 -1.36 47.75 -14.73
CA ARG A 211 -0.41 46.67 -15.02
C ARG A 211 -0.97 45.74 -16.09
N ASN A 212 -0.09 45.06 -16.82
CA ASN A 212 -0.51 44.05 -17.80
C ASN A 212 -1.32 42.94 -17.11
N ASP A 213 -2.43 42.54 -17.75
CA ASP A 213 -3.26 41.42 -17.31
C ASP A 213 -2.40 40.17 -17.03
N GLN A 214 -2.55 39.59 -15.84
CA GLN A 214 -1.94 38.31 -15.50
C GLN A 214 -3.02 37.22 -15.51
N THR A 215 -2.76 36.15 -16.28
CA THR A 215 -3.62 34.97 -16.24
C THR A 215 -3.04 34.02 -15.20
N ASN A 216 -3.82 33.68 -14.17
CA ASN A 216 -3.44 32.68 -13.18
C ASN A 216 -4.28 31.43 -13.42
N ARG A 217 -3.65 30.26 -13.42
CA ARG A 217 -4.29 28.99 -13.73
C ARG A 217 -4.12 28.01 -12.59
N GLN A 218 -5.22 27.40 -12.20
CA GLN A 218 -5.27 26.34 -11.19
C GLN A 218 -4.70 25.04 -11.76
N LEU A 219 -4.18 24.21 -10.88
CA LEU A 219 -4.07 22.78 -11.08
C LEU A 219 -4.54 22.10 -9.79
N ALA A 220 -5.65 21.38 -9.85
CA ALA A 220 -6.07 20.50 -8.78
C ALA A 220 -6.17 19.07 -9.29
N LEU A 221 -5.59 18.14 -8.53
CA LEU A 221 -5.67 16.72 -8.81
C LEU A 221 -6.03 15.93 -7.56
N SER A 222 -6.78 14.86 -7.75
CA SER A 222 -7.05 13.83 -6.75
C SER A 222 -6.28 12.58 -7.15
N ILE A 223 -5.62 11.94 -6.20
CA ILE A 223 -5.00 10.62 -6.41
C ILE A 223 -5.59 9.60 -5.46
N ASP A 224 -5.63 8.36 -5.94
CA ASP A 224 -5.97 7.18 -5.17
C ASP A 224 -4.87 6.13 -5.41
N VAL A 225 -4.38 5.52 -4.34
CA VAL A 225 -3.55 4.33 -4.40
C VAL A 225 -4.40 3.15 -3.98
N LEU A 226 -4.51 2.17 -4.87
CA LEU A 226 -5.26 0.94 -4.65
C LEU A 226 -4.28 -0.19 -4.30
N ASP A 227 -4.69 -1.05 -3.37
CA ASP A 227 -4.02 -2.32 -3.13
C ASP A 227 -4.26 -3.27 -4.32
N GLY A 228 -3.19 -3.87 -4.85
CA GLY A 228 -3.27 -4.75 -6.00
C GLY A 228 -3.99 -6.07 -5.73
N LYS A 229 -4.13 -6.50 -4.47
CA LYS A 229 -4.79 -7.76 -4.13
C LYS A 229 -6.28 -7.56 -3.91
N SER A 230 -6.68 -6.57 -3.12
CA SER A 230 -8.09 -6.31 -2.83
C SER A 230 -8.76 -5.36 -3.82
N GLY A 231 -7.97 -4.54 -4.53
CA GLY A 231 -8.47 -3.43 -5.33
C GLY A 231 -9.02 -2.27 -4.49
N GLU A 232 -8.90 -2.32 -3.16
CA GLU A 232 -9.39 -1.28 -2.25
C GLU A 232 -8.42 -0.10 -2.20
N VAL A 233 -8.97 1.07 -1.92
CA VAL A 233 -8.17 2.28 -1.76
C VAL A 233 -7.48 2.29 -0.41
N ILE A 234 -6.15 2.37 -0.42
CA ILE A 234 -5.32 2.39 0.79
C ILE A 234 -4.74 3.78 1.11
N TYR A 235 -4.73 4.67 0.12
CA TYR A 235 -4.27 6.04 0.28
C TYR A 235 -5.01 6.96 -0.69
N GLN A 236 -5.39 8.15 -0.22
CA GLN A 236 -6.01 9.20 -1.03
C GLN A 236 -5.43 10.55 -0.66
N ASN A 237 -5.23 11.42 -1.64
CA ASN A 237 -4.87 12.80 -1.36
C ASN A 237 -5.30 13.73 -2.50
N ILE A 238 -5.49 15.01 -2.15
CA ILE A 238 -5.83 16.07 -3.10
C ILE A 238 -4.73 17.11 -3.07
N TYR A 239 -4.21 17.43 -4.25
CA TYR A 239 -3.20 18.44 -4.45
C TYR A 239 -3.82 19.61 -5.20
N ARG A 240 -3.50 20.83 -4.78
CA ARG A 240 -3.94 22.05 -5.45
C ARG A 240 -2.82 23.07 -5.40
N ASP A 241 -2.53 23.68 -6.54
CA ASP A 241 -1.64 24.83 -6.64
C ASP A 241 -2.14 25.77 -7.74
N ILE A 242 -1.59 26.98 -7.78
CA ILE A 242 -1.90 28.00 -8.78
C ILE A 242 -0.59 28.60 -9.29
N ALA A 243 -0.51 28.81 -10.61
CA ALA A 243 0.64 29.46 -11.22
C ALA A 243 0.22 30.44 -12.31
N ALA A 244 1.10 31.39 -12.59
CA ALA A 244 0.95 32.25 -13.75
C ALA A 244 0.95 31.41 -15.03
N TRP A 245 0.04 31.70 -15.95
CA TRP A 245 -0.02 31.14 -17.29
C TRP A 245 0.73 32.09 -18.24
N PRO A 246 1.95 31.74 -18.68
CA PRO A 246 2.83 32.66 -19.39
C PRO A 246 2.63 32.67 -20.90
N PHE A 247 1.60 31.99 -21.41
CA PHE A 247 1.33 31.86 -22.84
C PHE A 247 0.14 32.74 -23.22
N GLU A 248 0.17 33.26 -24.45
CA GLU A 248 -0.93 34.07 -24.98
C GLU A 248 -2.24 33.26 -25.01
N ARG A 249 -3.38 33.93 -24.80
CA ARG A 249 -4.68 33.27 -24.62
C ARG A 249 -5.14 32.45 -25.84
N ASN A 250 -4.73 32.86 -27.03
CA ASN A 250 -5.03 32.22 -28.31
C ASN A 250 -3.92 31.26 -28.79
N SER A 251 -2.82 31.13 -28.04
CA SER A 251 -1.73 30.23 -28.42
C SER A 251 -2.09 28.78 -28.13
N LYS A 252 -1.61 27.87 -28.99
CA LYS A 252 -1.58 26.43 -28.70
C LYS A 252 -0.28 26.10 -28.00
N VAL A 253 -0.37 25.32 -26.94
CA VAL A 253 0.76 24.91 -26.09
C VAL A 253 0.92 23.41 -26.19
N ASP A 254 2.14 22.97 -26.49
CA ASP A 254 2.49 21.56 -26.53
C ASP A 254 3.13 21.15 -25.20
N THR A 255 2.40 20.33 -24.45
CA THR A 255 2.76 19.81 -23.11
C THR A 255 3.90 18.78 -23.15
N LYS A 256 4.38 18.39 -24.33
CA LYS A 256 5.57 17.52 -24.49
C LYS A 256 6.87 18.30 -24.59
N THR A 257 6.81 19.62 -24.77
CA THR A 257 7.99 20.45 -25.03
C THR A 257 8.68 20.90 -23.74
N ALA A 258 10.00 21.06 -23.79
CA ALA A 258 10.77 21.67 -22.71
C ALA A 258 10.31 23.11 -22.41
N ARG A 259 9.82 23.85 -23.43
CA ARG A 259 9.26 25.20 -23.27
C ARG A 259 8.08 25.22 -22.32
N PHE A 260 7.20 24.22 -22.39
CA PHE A 260 6.09 24.09 -21.45
C PHE A 260 6.58 23.78 -20.03
N TRP A 261 7.47 22.80 -19.89
CA TRP A 261 7.95 22.35 -18.58
C TRP A 261 8.85 23.35 -17.85
N ALA A 262 9.54 24.23 -18.57
CA ALA A 262 10.30 25.35 -18.00
C ALA A 262 9.45 26.61 -17.70
N SER A 263 8.14 26.52 -17.91
CA SER A 263 7.20 27.60 -17.63
C SER A 263 6.74 27.57 -16.17
N PRO A 264 6.27 28.67 -15.56
CA PRO A 264 5.75 28.65 -14.18
C PRO A 264 4.69 27.59 -13.93
N TYR A 265 3.80 27.32 -14.90
CA TYR A 265 2.79 26.27 -14.80
C TYR A 265 3.41 24.85 -14.89
N GLY A 266 4.41 24.67 -15.75
CA GLY A 266 5.16 23.42 -15.86
C GLY A 266 5.96 23.10 -14.59
N GLU A 267 6.67 24.09 -14.03
CA GLU A 267 7.43 23.94 -12.78
C GLU A 267 6.51 23.65 -11.58
N MET A 268 5.32 24.25 -11.55
CA MET A 268 4.28 23.94 -10.56
C MET A 268 3.85 22.48 -10.65
N ALA A 269 3.56 21.98 -11.84
CA ALA A 269 3.21 20.58 -12.04
C ALA A 269 4.38 19.64 -11.63
N GLN A 270 5.63 20.01 -11.90
CA GLN A 270 6.80 19.27 -11.41
C GLN A 270 6.96 19.30 -9.88
N ARG A 271 6.63 20.40 -9.21
CA ARG A 271 6.57 20.42 -7.73
C ARG A 271 5.49 19.47 -7.23
N MET A 272 4.33 19.48 -7.88
CA MET A 272 3.23 18.60 -7.51
C MET A 272 3.59 17.12 -7.68
N SER A 273 4.26 16.74 -8.77
CA SER A 273 4.74 15.36 -8.96
C SER A 273 5.74 14.92 -7.90
N ARG A 274 6.63 15.84 -7.45
CA ARG A 274 7.55 15.58 -6.33
C ARG A 274 6.81 15.39 -5.02
N ASN A 275 5.81 16.22 -4.73
CA ASN A 275 5.02 16.11 -3.50
C ASN A 275 4.24 14.79 -3.46
N ILE A 276 3.66 14.36 -4.58
CA ILE A 276 3.03 13.04 -4.69
C ILE A 276 4.02 11.92 -4.34
N LEU A 277 5.22 11.95 -4.93
CA LEU A 277 6.26 10.96 -4.61
C LEU A 277 6.60 10.97 -3.12
N LEU A 278 6.88 12.14 -2.54
CA LEU A 278 7.25 12.28 -1.14
C LEU A 278 6.15 11.78 -0.21
N ASP A 279 4.89 12.06 -0.52
CA ASP A 279 3.77 11.58 0.28
C ASP A 279 3.61 10.06 0.17
N LEU A 280 3.76 9.46 -1.01
CA LEU A 280 3.71 8.00 -1.14
C LEU A 280 4.90 7.32 -0.45
N GLU A 281 6.11 7.87 -0.54
CA GLU A 281 7.25 7.40 0.23
C GLU A 281 6.99 7.53 1.73
N SER A 282 6.42 8.64 2.20
CA SER A 282 6.14 8.83 3.63
C SER A 282 5.05 7.90 4.16
N ASN A 283 4.04 7.56 3.36
CA ASN A 283 2.86 6.82 3.82
C ASN A 283 2.93 5.33 3.50
N LEU A 284 3.61 4.92 2.42
CA LEU A 284 3.58 3.55 1.91
C LEU A 284 4.96 2.88 1.89
N ALA A 285 6.07 3.60 2.15
CA ALA A 285 7.40 2.95 2.23
C ALA A 285 7.44 1.86 3.30
N CYS A 286 6.73 2.07 4.41
CA CYS A 286 6.74 1.20 5.59
C CYS A 286 5.78 0.01 5.49
N HIS A 287 4.84 0.04 4.54
CA HIS A 287 4.03 -1.15 4.22
C HIS A 287 4.95 -2.30 3.80
N ALA A 288 4.52 -3.54 3.98
CA ALA A 288 5.31 -4.68 3.58
C ALA A 288 5.37 -4.86 2.07
N ALA A 289 6.57 -5.12 1.54
CA ALA A 289 6.71 -5.66 0.19
C ALA A 289 6.33 -7.14 0.21
N THR A 290 5.35 -7.51 -0.62
CA THR A 290 4.78 -8.86 -0.67
C THR A 290 4.90 -9.44 -2.08
N PRO A 291 6.12 -9.79 -2.56
CA PRO A 291 6.24 -10.57 -3.77
C PRO A 291 5.44 -11.88 -3.68
N GLU A 292 4.99 -12.36 -4.83
CA GLU A 292 4.20 -13.56 -4.97
C GLU A 292 4.98 -14.67 -5.67
N ILE A 293 4.68 -15.91 -5.30
CA ILE A 293 5.12 -17.09 -6.02
C ILE A 293 4.29 -17.22 -7.30
N VAL A 294 4.93 -17.03 -8.46
CA VAL A 294 4.27 -17.07 -9.78
C VAL A 294 4.39 -18.42 -10.48
N SER A 295 5.36 -19.24 -10.06
CA SER A 295 5.48 -20.61 -10.55
C SER A 295 6.16 -21.49 -9.51
N MET A 296 5.84 -22.78 -9.51
CA MET A 296 6.37 -23.76 -8.58
C MET A 296 6.51 -25.12 -9.27
N ASN A 297 7.74 -25.62 -9.37
CA ASN A 297 8.07 -26.92 -9.98
C ASN A 297 8.84 -27.76 -8.97
N GLY A 298 8.11 -28.55 -8.16
CA GLY A 298 8.69 -29.40 -7.13
C GLY A 298 9.44 -28.58 -6.07
N GLN A 299 10.76 -28.47 -6.23
CA GLN A 299 11.66 -27.83 -5.24
C GLN A 299 12.11 -26.42 -5.65
N THR A 300 11.80 -26.00 -6.88
CA THR A 300 12.23 -24.72 -7.45
C THR A 300 11.04 -23.90 -7.93
N GLY A 301 10.93 -22.67 -7.46
CA GLY A 301 9.86 -21.76 -7.81
C GLY A 301 10.40 -20.45 -8.33
N GLN A 302 9.49 -19.55 -8.69
CA GLN A 302 9.82 -18.20 -9.13
C GLN A 302 8.94 -17.19 -8.41
N ILE A 303 9.54 -16.07 -8.02
CA ILE A 303 8.82 -14.93 -7.45
C ILE A 303 8.82 -13.74 -8.42
N ASN A 304 7.79 -12.90 -8.35
CA ASN A 304 7.65 -11.68 -9.16
C ASN A 304 8.45 -10.47 -8.61
N ALA A 305 9.59 -10.73 -7.95
CA ALA A 305 10.53 -9.70 -7.54
C ALA A 305 11.97 -10.09 -7.92
N GLY A 306 12.76 -9.10 -8.31
CA GLY A 306 14.10 -9.28 -8.86
C GLY A 306 15.07 -8.17 -8.49
N ARG A 307 16.11 -7.97 -9.30
CA ARG A 307 17.19 -6.99 -9.10
C ARG A 307 16.67 -5.57 -8.92
N LEU A 308 15.69 -5.15 -9.73
CA LEU A 308 15.06 -3.82 -9.62
C LEU A 308 14.37 -3.62 -8.26
N HIS A 309 13.89 -4.71 -7.67
CA HIS A 309 13.23 -4.71 -6.37
C HIS A 309 14.23 -4.82 -5.21
N GLY A 310 15.53 -5.03 -5.48
CA GLY A 310 16.57 -5.20 -4.48
C GLY A 310 16.77 -6.66 -4.02
N VAL A 311 16.21 -7.64 -4.73
CA VAL A 311 16.43 -9.07 -4.47
C VAL A 311 17.90 -9.43 -4.68
N LYS A 312 18.46 -10.20 -3.76
CA LYS A 312 19.85 -10.68 -3.82
C LYS A 312 19.91 -12.20 -3.75
N HIS A 313 20.91 -12.77 -4.42
CA HIS A 313 21.23 -14.19 -4.26
C HIS A 313 21.50 -14.52 -2.79
N GLY A 314 20.91 -15.61 -2.30
CA GLY A 314 21.03 -16.06 -0.91
C GLY A 314 20.06 -15.42 0.06
N ASP A 315 19.20 -14.50 -0.38
CA ASP A 315 18.13 -13.96 0.47
C ASP A 315 17.22 -15.11 0.94
N LYS A 316 16.88 -15.09 2.24
CA LYS A 316 15.97 -16.03 2.88
C LYS A 316 14.57 -15.44 2.95
N LEU A 317 13.55 -16.20 2.57
CA LEU A 317 12.18 -15.72 2.50
C LEU A 317 11.24 -16.64 3.30
N ALA A 318 10.33 -16.03 4.06
CA ALA A 318 9.22 -16.72 4.70
C ALA A 318 8.02 -16.77 3.74
N VAL A 319 7.31 -17.90 3.70
CA VAL A 319 6.08 -18.08 2.90
C VAL A 319 4.84 -17.77 3.74
N TRP A 320 3.87 -17.12 3.11
CA TRP A 320 2.58 -16.78 3.69
C TRP A 320 1.46 -17.25 2.76
N HIS A 321 0.60 -18.13 3.29
CA HIS A 321 -0.53 -18.67 2.56
C HIS A 321 -1.74 -17.76 2.70
N ASN A 322 -2.41 -17.51 1.58
CA ASN A 322 -3.75 -16.94 1.59
C ASN A 322 -4.73 -17.97 2.15
N ALA A 323 -5.41 -17.61 3.23
CA ALA A 323 -6.40 -18.45 3.86
C ALA A 323 -7.63 -17.62 4.23
N SER A 324 -8.64 -18.30 4.72
CA SER A 324 -9.89 -17.67 5.13
C SER A 324 -10.43 -18.33 6.38
N PHE A 325 -11.20 -17.58 7.15
CA PHE A 325 -11.93 -18.11 8.30
C PHE A 325 -13.27 -17.40 8.47
N THR A 326 -14.17 -18.01 9.22
CA THR A 326 -15.40 -17.36 9.67
C THR A 326 -15.15 -16.76 11.04
N ASP A 327 -15.38 -15.46 11.19
CA ASP A 327 -15.22 -14.78 12.46
C ASP A 327 -16.36 -15.10 13.44
N GLN A 328 -16.24 -14.61 14.67
CA GLN A 328 -17.23 -14.83 15.74
C GLN A 328 -18.63 -14.25 15.44
N TYR A 329 -18.75 -13.41 14.41
CA TYR A 329 -20.00 -12.84 13.93
C TYR A 329 -20.58 -13.60 12.73
N GLY A 330 -19.96 -14.71 12.33
CA GLY A 330 -20.39 -15.49 11.17
C GLY A 330 -19.92 -14.93 9.82
N MET A 331 -19.07 -13.90 9.82
CA MET A 331 -18.59 -13.26 8.59
C MET A 331 -17.34 -13.96 8.07
N TYR A 332 -17.30 -14.22 6.77
CA TYR A 332 -16.11 -14.75 6.11
C TYR A 332 -15.04 -13.65 6.01
N ARG A 333 -13.83 -13.95 6.46
CA ARG A 333 -12.67 -13.06 6.48
C ARG A 333 -11.49 -13.74 5.80
N THR A 334 -10.70 -12.94 5.09
CA THR A 334 -9.39 -13.34 4.59
C THR A 334 -8.36 -13.24 5.72
N GLN A 335 -7.37 -14.12 5.72
CA GLN A 335 -6.24 -14.10 6.64
C GLN A 335 -4.96 -14.54 5.93
N LEU A 336 -3.82 -13.99 6.35
CA LEU A 336 -2.50 -14.46 5.94
C LEU A 336 -1.95 -15.40 6.99
N LYS A 337 -1.66 -16.65 6.59
CA LYS A 337 -1.13 -17.68 7.48
C LYS A 337 0.37 -17.87 7.21
N LYS A 338 1.19 -17.58 8.21
CA LYS A 338 2.63 -17.83 8.13
C LYS A 338 2.91 -19.34 8.03
N SER A 339 3.74 -19.72 7.08
CA SER A 339 4.24 -21.08 6.92
C SER A 339 5.52 -21.31 7.73
N GLU A 340 5.81 -22.56 8.08
CA GLU A 340 7.13 -22.96 8.60
C GLU A 340 8.18 -23.09 7.47
N ILE A 341 7.76 -22.90 6.21
CA ILE A 341 8.59 -23.03 5.02
C ILE A 341 9.52 -21.81 4.86
N GLU A 342 10.80 -22.10 4.65
CA GLU A 342 11.80 -21.12 4.23
C GLU A 342 12.20 -21.34 2.77
N LEU A 343 12.28 -20.25 2.01
CA LEU A 343 12.80 -20.24 0.65
C LEU A 343 14.16 -19.54 0.61
N THR A 344 15.03 -19.99 -0.29
CA THR A 344 16.32 -19.35 -0.55
C THR A 344 16.39 -18.89 -2.00
N VAL A 345 16.73 -17.62 -2.23
CA VAL A 345 16.94 -17.09 -3.59
C VAL A 345 18.19 -17.70 -4.21
N THR A 346 18.05 -18.39 -5.33
CA THR A 346 19.13 -19.10 -6.04
C THR A 346 19.57 -18.40 -7.33
N ARG A 347 18.69 -17.61 -7.95
CA ARG A 347 19.01 -16.82 -9.15
C ARG A 347 18.17 -15.55 -9.20
N VAL A 348 18.76 -14.46 -9.67
CA VAL A 348 18.11 -13.14 -9.73
C VAL A 348 18.10 -12.60 -11.16
N TYR A 349 16.92 -12.29 -11.67
CA TYR A 349 16.68 -11.57 -12.93
C TYR A 349 16.29 -10.12 -12.64
N GLU A 350 15.98 -9.32 -13.67
CA GLU A 350 15.61 -7.90 -13.48
C GLU A 350 14.36 -7.73 -12.62
N SER A 351 13.27 -8.41 -13.01
CA SER A 351 11.95 -8.30 -12.36
C SER A 351 11.48 -9.59 -11.68
N SER A 352 12.29 -10.66 -11.68
CA SER A 352 11.94 -11.93 -11.03
C SER A 352 13.15 -12.63 -10.44
N ALA A 353 12.93 -13.66 -9.64
CA ALA A 353 13.99 -14.48 -9.04
C ALA A 353 13.55 -15.93 -8.88
N GLU A 354 14.49 -16.85 -9.05
CA GLU A 354 14.29 -18.27 -8.73
C GLU A 354 14.56 -18.50 -7.24
N VAL A 355 13.74 -19.34 -6.64
CA VAL A 355 13.82 -19.72 -5.23
C VAL A 355 13.84 -21.23 -5.09
N ALA A 356 14.59 -21.73 -4.10
CA ALA A 356 14.61 -23.13 -3.71
C ALA A 356 13.97 -23.31 -2.33
N VAL A 357 13.18 -24.39 -2.18
CA VAL A 357 12.47 -24.72 -0.95
C VAL A 357 13.37 -25.47 0.03
N ALA A 358 13.35 -25.09 1.31
CA ALA A 358 14.02 -25.83 2.38
C ALA A 358 13.15 -25.89 3.66
N PRO A 359 12.89 -27.09 4.23
CA PRO A 359 13.13 -28.45 3.70
C PRO A 359 12.31 -28.80 2.45
N VAL A 360 12.87 -29.66 1.60
CA VAL A 360 12.30 -30.11 0.30
C VAL A 360 10.89 -30.69 0.42
N GLU A 361 10.60 -31.37 1.53
CA GLU A 361 9.35 -32.10 1.79
C GLU A 361 8.12 -31.17 1.82
N PHE A 362 8.31 -29.86 2.03
CA PHE A 362 7.24 -28.88 2.06
C PHE A 362 6.94 -28.22 0.70
N GLY A 363 7.65 -28.59 -0.37
CA GLY A 363 7.42 -28.00 -1.70
C GLY A 363 6.00 -28.20 -2.21
N GLY A 364 5.36 -29.32 -1.88
CA GLY A 364 3.99 -29.64 -2.31
C GLY A 364 2.88 -28.81 -1.67
N SER A 365 3.14 -28.07 -0.58
CA SER A 365 2.16 -27.20 0.07
C SER A 365 2.22 -25.74 -0.39
N ILE A 366 3.20 -25.37 -1.20
CA ILE A 366 3.32 -24.03 -1.78
C ILE A 366 2.37 -23.90 -2.96
N GLN A 367 1.62 -22.80 -3.01
CA GLN A 367 0.68 -22.49 -4.07
C GLN A 367 1.13 -21.26 -4.85
N ILE A 368 0.73 -21.20 -6.12
CA ILE A 368 0.84 -19.97 -6.91
C ILE A 368 -0.03 -18.90 -6.25
N GLY A 369 0.51 -17.70 -6.08
CA GLY A 369 -0.13 -16.59 -5.37
C GLY A 369 0.12 -16.56 -3.86
N ASP A 370 0.87 -17.51 -3.30
CA ASP A 370 1.41 -17.38 -1.94
C ASP A 370 2.38 -16.20 -1.89
N LEU A 371 2.30 -15.42 -0.81
CA LEU A 371 3.16 -14.25 -0.60
C LEU A 371 4.48 -14.68 0.05
N VAL A 372 5.55 -13.93 -0.25
CA VAL A 372 6.84 -14.11 0.41
C VAL A 372 7.31 -12.82 1.05
N THR A 373 8.03 -12.93 2.15
CA THR A 373 8.71 -11.78 2.78
C THR A 373 10.13 -12.11 3.12
N LYS A 374 11.03 -11.14 2.95
CA LYS A 374 12.43 -11.29 3.32
C LYS A 374 12.58 -11.47 4.83
N HIS A 375 13.31 -12.50 5.24
CA HIS A 375 13.82 -12.61 6.59
C HIS A 375 14.82 -11.48 6.84
N THR A 376 14.44 -10.52 7.68
CA THR A 376 15.38 -9.63 8.35
C THR A 376 15.88 -10.32 9.60
N GLN A 377 17.18 -10.60 9.70
CA GLN A 377 17.79 -11.03 10.95
C GLN A 377 17.73 -9.91 12.00
#